data_AF-A0A9P6ZJM5-F1
#
_entry.id   AF-A0A9P6ZJM5-F1
#
_cell.length_a   1.000
_cell.length_b   1.000
_cell.length_c   1.000
_cell.angle_alpha   90.00
_cell.angle_beta   90.00
_cell.angle_gamma   90.00
#
_symmetry.space_group_name_H-M   'P 1'
#
loop_
_entity.id
_entity.type
_entity.pdbx_description
1 polymer ?
#
loop_
_entity_poly.entity_id
_entity_poly.type
_entity_poly.pdbx_seq_one_letter_code
_entity_poly.pdbx_strand_id
1 'polypeptide(L)'
;VKYCGDLTAVQQAQVAHWIFDNIEEARETVVQWLGCAPFAHALSIMLAHHKRSILEADADYPRDGTMEAQDEFILDTAWMTLLKETGSSTDVIHTDVDLECLSVFEHRLFEKSARSGSAGNYQWGLDAGNHQDDWDPYAGLLSHWNHEDRNEGDPDYDENELE
;
A
#
# COMPACT_ATOMS: atom_id res chain seq x y z
N VAL A 1 2.85 -2.49 -5.23
CA VAL A 1 2.66 -3.53 -6.27
C VAL A 1 3.77 -3.36 -7.31
N LYS A 2 4.42 -4.45 -7.73
CA LYS A 2 5.46 -4.39 -8.79
C LYS A 2 4.77 -4.44 -10.16
N TYR A 3 5.32 -3.75 -11.16
CA TYR A 3 4.89 -3.83 -12.57
C TYR A 3 3.50 -3.21 -12.85
N CYS A 4 3.32 -1.94 -12.49
CA CYS A 4 2.03 -1.26 -12.65
C CYS A 4 2.04 -0.08 -13.65
N GLY A 5 3.22 0.33 -14.09
CA GLY A 5 3.36 1.50 -14.98
C GLY A 5 2.70 2.76 -14.41
N ASP A 6 2.03 3.49 -15.29
CA ASP A 6 1.21 4.68 -15.00
C ASP A 6 -0.27 4.38 -14.74
N LEU A 7 -0.67 3.11 -14.63
CA LEU A 7 -2.06 2.74 -14.39
C LEU A 7 -2.50 3.11 -12.98
N THR A 8 -3.66 3.75 -12.88
CA THR A 8 -4.28 4.14 -11.60
C THR A 8 -4.61 2.90 -10.75
N ALA A 9 -4.68 3.05 -9.43
CA ALA A 9 -5.09 1.93 -8.56
C ALA A 9 -6.49 1.40 -8.91
N VAL A 10 -7.39 2.26 -9.41
CA VAL A 10 -8.73 1.85 -9.86
C VAL A 10 -8.63 0.95 -11.09
N GLN A 11 -7.81 1.30 -12.08
CA GLN A 11 -7.60 0.47 -13.26
C GLN A 11 -6.96 -0.87 -12.91
N GLN A 12 -5.98 -0.87 -12.00
CA GLN A 12 -5.37 -2.10 -11.50
C GLN A 12 -6.41 -2.98 -10.79
N ALA A 13 -7.28 -2.39 -9.97
CA ALA A 13 -8.35 -3.11 -9.28
C ALA A 13 -9.40 -3.66 -10.26
N GLN A 14 -9.73 -2.93 -11.32
CA GLN A 14 -10.64 -3.39 -12.37
C GLN A 14 -10.08 -4.61 -13.11
N VAL A 15 -8.78 -4.62 -13.45
CA VAL A 15 -8.12 -5.78 -14.05
C VAL A 15 -8.10 -6.96 -13.10
N ALA A 16 -7.75 -6.72 -11.83
CA ALA A 16 -7.72 -7.77 -10.81
C ALA A 16 -9.11 -8.39 -10.61
N HIS A 17 -10.15 -7.54 -10.57
CA HIS A 17 -11.54 -7.99 -10.45
C HIS A 17 -11.98 -8.78 -11.67
N TRP A 18 -11.64 -8.32 -12.89
CA TRP A 18 -11.94 -9.06 -14.11
C TRP A 18 -11.30 -10.45 -14.11
N ILE A 19 -10.03 -10.57 -13.72
CA ILE A 19 -9.32 -11.86 -13.60
C ILE A 19 -10.04 -12.77 -12.59
N PHE A 20 -10.39 -12.24 -11.42
CA PHE A 20 -11.05 -13.00 -10.36
C PHE A 20 -12.46 -13.50 -10.77
N ASP A 21 -13.19 -12.70 -11.54
CA ASP A 21 -14.56 -13.03 -11.93
C ASP A 21 -14.63 -13.95 -13.14
N ASN A 22 -13.70 -13.82 -14.10
CA ASN A 22 -13.75 -14.51 -15.39
C ASN A 22 -12.86 -15.77 -15.46
N ILE A 23 -11.94 -15.96 -14.50
CA ILE A 23 -11.08 -17.13 -14.43
C ILE A 23 -11.43 -17.91 -13.16
N GLU A 24 -12.04 -19.08 -13.30
CA GLU A 24 -12.51 -19.88 -12.16
C GLU A 24 -11.35 -20.31 -11.27
N GLU A 25 -10.23 -20.71 -11.86
CA GLU A 25 -9.02 -21.13 -11.16
C GLU A 25 -8.37 -19.98 -10.37
N ALA A 26 -8.59 -18.73 -10.78
CA ALA A 26 -8.03 -17.57 -10.10
C ALA A 26 -8.64 -17.36 -8.71
N ARG A 27 -9.86 -17.86 -8.46
CA ARG A 27 -10.51 -17.77 -7.15
C ARG A 27 -9.86 -18.67 -6.10
N GLU A 28 -9.39 -19.83 -6.54
CA GLU A 28 -8.73 -20.81 -5.67
C GLU A 28 -7.23 -20.53 -5.53
N THR A 29 -6.62 -19.88 -6.53
CA THR A 29 -5.16 -19.64 -6.60
C THR A 29 -4.79 -18.16 -6.76
N VAL A 30 -5.52 -17.26 -6.08
CA VAL A 30 -5.42 -15.79 -6.23
C VAL A 30 -3.99 -15.26 -6.27
N VAL A 31 -3.10 -15.76 -5.40
CA VAL A 31 -1.69 -15.31 -5.34
C VAL A 31 -0.92 -15.58 -6.64
N GLN A 32 -1.19 -16.71 -7.31
CA GLN A 32 -0.55 -17.08 -8.57
C GLN A 32 -1.03 -16.22 -9.76
N TRP A 33 -2.21 -15.62 -9.64
CA TRP A 33 -2.79 -14.79 -10.67
C TRP A 33 -2.50 -13.32 -10.44
N LEU A 34 -2.82 -12.79 -9.26
CA LEU A 34 -2.73 -11.36 -8.92
C LEU A 34 -1.35 -10.93 -8.40
N GLY A 35 -0.52 -11.86 -7.92
CA GLY A 35 0.81 -11.57 -7.40
C GLY A 35 1.95 -11.81 -8.40
N CYS A 36 1.66 -12.25 -9.64
CA CYS A 36 2.65 -12.85 -10.54
C CYS A 36 2.49 -12.40 -12.00
N ALA A 37 3.17 -13.10 -12.91
CA ALA A 37 3.21 -12.82 -14.35
C ALA A 37 1.85 -12.64 -15.05
N PRO A 38 0.77 -13.38 -14.71
CA PRO A 38 -0.51 -13.22 -15.39
C PRO A 38 -1.11 -11.82 -15.23
N PHE A 39 -1.06 -11.26 -14.02
CA PHE A 39 -1.54 -9.90 -13.76
C PHE A 39 -0.69 -8.86 -14.49
N ALA A 40 0.64 -8.99 -14.45
CA ALA A 40 1.54 -8.07 -15.15
C ALA A 40 1.33 -8.12 -16.68
N HIS A 41 1.06 -9.31 -17.23
CA HIS A 41 0.73 -9.47 -18.64
C HIS A 41 -0.61 -8.82 -19.00
N ALA A 42 -1.65 -8.99 -18.18
CA ALA A 42 -2.95 -8.35 -18.39
C ALA A 42 -2.84 -6.81 -18.37
N LEU A 43 -2.05 -6.26 -17.44
CA LEU A 43 -1.75 -4.83 -17.39
C LEU A 43 -1.01 -4.36 -18.66
N SER A 44 -0.09 -5.17 -19.18
CA SER A 44 0.63 -4.88 -20.42
C SER A 44 -0.30 -4.82 -21.63
N ILE A 45 -1.25 -5.76 -21.73
CA ILE A 45 -2.28 -5.76 -22.79
C ILE A 45 -3.15 -4.50 -22.69
N MET A 46 -3.57 -4.12 -21.48
CA MET A 46 -4.34 -2.89 -21.29
C MET A 46 -3.54 -1.66 -21.74
N LEU A 47 -2.26 -1.59 -21.36
CA LEU A 47 -1.40 -0.47 -21.70
C LEU A 47 -1.17 -0.39 -23.21
N ALA A 48 -0.92 -1.53 -23.85
CA ALA A 48 -0.82 -1.67 -25.30
C ALA A 48 -2.07 -1.15 -26.00
N HIS A 49 -3.26 -1.44 -25.47
CA HIS A 49 -4.52 -0.93 -26.02
C HIS A 49 -4.69 0.57 -25.82
N HIS A 50 -4.47 1.07 -24.60
CA HIS A 50 -4.65 2.49 -24.27
C HIS A 50 -3.65 3.41 -24.96
N LYS A 51 -2.38 3.00 -25.04
CA LYS A 51 -1.29 3.79 -25.65
C LYS A 51 -1.06 3.42 -27.11
N ARG A 52 -1.95 2.65 -27.74
CA ARG A 52 -1.77 2.14 -29.12
C ARG A 52 -1.41 3.24 -30.11
N SER A 53 -2.17 4.34 -30.12
CA SER A 53 -1.92 5.46 -31.03
C SER A 53 -0.58 6.17 -30.81
N ILE A 54 -0.09 6.20 -29.57
CA ILE A 54 1.20 6.77 -29.21
C ILE A 54 2.33 5.83 -29.66
N LEU A 55 2.16 4.52 -29.42
CA LEU A 55 3.13 3.50 -29.82
C LEU A 55 3.24 3.36 -31.34
N GLU A 56 2.13 3.48 -32.06
CA GLU A 56 2.10 3.50 -33.54
C GLU A 56 2.73 4.77 -34.13
N ALA A 57 2.83 5.85 -33.34
CA ALA A 57 3.50 7.08 -33.72
C ALA A 57 5.02 7.04 -33.47
N ASP A 58 5.53 6.01 -32.80
CA ASP A 58 6.95 5.83 -32.51
C ASP A 58 7.78 5.72 -33.81
N ALA A 59 9.03 6.19 -33.74
CA ALA A 59 9.96 6.15 -34.87
C ALA A 59 10.43 4.73 -35.19
N ASP A 60 10.50 3.87 -34.18
CA ASP A 60 10.95 2.48 -34.31
C ASP A 60 9.80 1.53 -34.65
N TYR A 61 8.55 2.03 -34.71
CA TYR A 61 7.38 1.23 -35.03
C TYR A 61 7.47 0.65 -36.46
N PRO A 62 7.37 -0.67 -36.66
CA PRO A 62 7.53 -1.32 -37.95
C PRO A 62 6.29 -1.15 -38.85
N ARG A 63 6.09 0.05 -39.39
CA ARG A 63 4.95 0.42 -40.25
C ARG A 63 4.81 -0.46 -41.51
N ASP A 64 5.94 -0.82 -42.09
CA ASP A 64 6.00 -1.65 -43.30
C ASP A 64 6.12 -3.16 -42.97
N GLY A 65 6.08 -3.52 -41.68
CA GLY A 65 6.17 -4.91 -41.20
C GLY A 65 4.86 -5.69 -41.34
N THR A 66 4.88 -6.96 -40.96
CA THR A 66 3.66 -7.77 -40.85
C THR A 66 2.82 -7.34 -39.65
N MET A 67 1.54 -7.69 -39.65
CA MET A 67 0.64 -7.38 -38.54
C MET A 67 1.14 -8.00 -37.22
N GLU A 68 1.73 -9.20 -37.28
CA GLU A 68 2.32 -9.87 -36.13
C GLU A 68 3.53 -9.11 -35.56
N ALA A 69 4.40 -8.61 -36.44
CA ALA A 69 5.57 -7.83 -36.01
C ALA A 69 5.17 -6.47 -35.40
N GLN A 70 4.08 -5.89 -35.88
CA GLN A 70 3.49 -4.66 -35.33
C GLN A 70 2.90 -4.89 -33.94
N ASP A 71 2.11 -5.95 -33.77
CA ASP A 71 1.51 -6.29 -32.48
C ASP A 71 2.57 -6.75 -31.46
N GLU A 72 3.61 -7.47 -31.89
CA GLU A 72 4.76 -7.83 -31.04
C GLU A 72 5.50 -6.59 -30.56
N PHE A 73 5.78 -5.62 -31.45
CA PHE A 73 6.40 -4.36 -31.07
C PHE A 73 5.56 -3.58 -30.06
N ILE A 74 4.24 -3.50 -30.27
CA ILE A 74 3.32 -2.81 -29.37
C ILE A 74 3.33 -3.46 -27.99
N LEU A 75 3.28 -4.79 -27.92
CA LEU A 75 3.28 -5.53 -26.65
C LEU A 75 4.62 -5.41 -25.91
N ASP A 76 5.75 -5.52 -26.62
CA ASP A 76 7.08 -5.39 -26.02
C ASP A 76 7.32 -3.96 -25.51
N THR A 77 6.96 -2.96 -26.31
CA THR A 77 7.10 -1.55 -25.91
C THR A 77 6.17 -1.21 -24.75
N ALA A 78 4.95 -1.76 -24.72
CA ALA A 78 4.05 -1.62 -23.59
C ALA A 78 4.61 -2.27 -22.31
N TRP A 79 5.16 -3.48 -22.40
CA TRP A 79 5.82 -4.14 -21.27
C TRP A 79 7.00 -3.32 -20.74
N MET A 80 7.86 -2.81 -21.63
CA MET A 80 9.00 -1.98 -21.26
C MET A 80 8.57 -0.65 -20.63
N THR A 81 7.49 -0.05 -21.13
CA THR A 81 6.87 1.14 -20.54
C THR A 81 6.36 0.85 -19.13
N LEU A 82 5.65 -0.26 -18.96
CA LEU A 82 5.13 -0.71 -17.67
C LEU A 82 6.26 -0.95 -16.65
N LEU A 83 7.38 -1.53 -17.07
CA LEU A 83 8.59 -1.68 -16.24
C LEU A 83 9.19 -0.32 -15.86
N LYS A 84 9.40 0.57 -16.85
CA LYS A 84 10.05 1.88 -16.65
C LYS A 84 9.23 2.82 -15.79
N GLU A 85 7.92 2.80 -15.96
CA GLU A 85 6.97 3.67 -15.25
C GLU A 85 6.46 3.04 -13.94
N THR A 86 6.91 1.83 -13.56
CA THR A 86 6.53 1.21 -12.29
C THR A 86 6.92 2.11 -11.11
N GLY A 87 5.93 2.55 -10.34
CA GLY A 87 6.13 3.48 -9.22
C GLY A 87 6.19 4.96 -9.64
N SER A 88 5.98 5.27 -10.92
CA SER A 88 5.91 6.63 -11.48
C SER A 88 4.47 7.12 -11.69
N SER A 89 3.47 6.40 -11.17
CA SER A 89 2.07 6.82 -11.19
C SER A 89 1.95 8.28 -10.76
N THR A 90 1.46 9.12 -11.66
CA THR A 90 1.22 10.55 -11.39
C THR A 90 -0.06 10.77 -10.59
N ASP A 91 -0.90 9.74 -10.48
CA ASP A 91 -1.94 9.68 -9.46
C ASP A 91 -1.24 9.65 -8.11
N VAL A 92 -1.28 10.80 -7.48
CA VAL A 92 -0.94 11.02 -6.09
C VAL A 92 -1.92 10.18 -5.26
N ILE A 93 -1.65 8.88 -5.10
CA ILE A 93 -2.08 8.18 -3.90
C ILE A 93 -1.19 8.78 -2.80
N HIS A 94 -1.58 9.98 -2.35
CA HIS A 94 -0.87 10.78 -1.35
C HIS A 94 -0.84 10.08 0.01
N THR A 95 -1.59 9.01 0.14
CA THR A 95 -1.72 8.24 1.36
C THR A 95 -0.88 6.98 1.19
N ASP A 96 0.34 7.04 1.71
CA ASP A 96 1.05 5.82 2.08
C ASP A 96 0.20 5.13 3.15
N VAL A 97 -0.59 4.15 2.73
CA VAL A 97 -1.53 3.43 3.58
C VAL A 97 -0.79 2.74 4.72
N ASP A 98 0.44 2.27 4.49
CA ASP A 98 1.26 1.64 5.51
C ASP A 98 1.65 2.68 6.57
N LEU A 99 2.10 3.87 6.17
CA LEU A 99 2.38 4.97 7.10
C LEU A 99 1.13 5.48 7.83
N GLU A 100 -0.03 5.55 7.18
CA GLU A 100 -1.29 5.92 7.83
C GLU A 100 -1.70 4.85 8.85
N CYS A 101 -1.61 3.58 8.49
CA CYS A 101 -1.91 2.47 9.39
C CYS A 101 -0.96 2.45 10.58
N LEU A 102 0.34 2.67 10.35
CA LEU A 102 1.34 2.81 11.41
C LEU A 102 1.03 4.01 12.31
N SER A 103 0.70 5.17 11.73
CA SER A 103 0.36 6.37 12.49
C SER A 103 -0.89 6.15 13.36
N VAL A 104 -1.94 5.52 12.83
CA VAL A 104 -3.16 5.18 13.57
C VAL A 104 -2.87 4.15 14.66
N PHE A 105 -2.00 3.17 14.38
CA PHE A 105 -1.60 2.15 15.32
C PHE A 105 -0.79 2.74 16.48
N GLU A 106 0.24 3.53 16.20
CA GLU A 106 1.04 4.24 17.20
C GLU A 106 0.16 5.15 18.04
N HIS A 107 -0.73 5.92 17.41
CA HIS A 107 -1.67 6.77 18.13
C HIS A 107 -2.50 5.96 19.13
N ARG A 108 -3.06 4.83 18.73
CA ARG A 108 -3.83 3.96 19.65
C ARG A 108 -2.99 3.34 20.77
N LEU A 109 -1.69 3.11 20.55
CA LEU A 109 -0.81 2.54 21.57
C LEU A 109 -0.39 3.57 22.61
N PHE A 110 -0.09 4.80 22.18
CA PHE A 110 0.51 5.80 23.05
C PHE A 110 -0.39 6.99 23.39
N GLU A 111 -1.61 7.06 22.83
CA GLU A 111 -2.64 8.04 23.21
C GLU A 111 -3.07 7.85 24.67
N LYS A 112 -2.94 8.92 25.46
CA LYS A 112 -3.56 9.03 26.78
C LYS A 112 -4.93 9.67 26.62
N SER A 113 -5.97 8.82 26.57
CA SER A 113 -7.36 9.27 26.59
C SER A 113 -8.26 8.26 27.31
N ALA A 114 -9.47 8.69 27.66
CA ALA A 114 -10.51 7.80 28.17
C ALA A 114 -10.84 6.67 27.16
N ARG A 115 -10.70 6.93 25.86
CA ARG A 115 -10.95 5.95 24.79
C ARG A 115 -9.93 4.80 24.81
N SER A 116 -8.69 5.09 25.16
CA SER A 116 -7.62 4.08 25.19
C SER A 116 -7.76 3.08 26.35
N GLY A 117 -8.67 3.32 27.32
CA GLY A 117 -8.82 2.45 28.49
C GLY A 117 -7.49 2.23 29.23
N SER A 118 -7.31 1.16 29.99
CA SER A 118 -6.08 0.95 30.79
C SER A 118 -4.77 1.07 30.01
N ALA A 119 -4.75 0.78 28.71
CA ALA A 119 -3.56 0.96 27.85
C ALA A 119 -3.07 2.42 27.77
N GLY A 120 -3.98 3.39 27.93
CA GLY A 120 -3.66 4.82 27.99
C GLY A 120 -3.04 5.29 29.31
N ASN A 121 -2.79 4.42 30.29
CA ASN A 121 -2.17 4.74 31.58
C ASN A 121 -0.64 4.60 31.56
N TYR A 122 0.00 4.92 30.44
CA TYR A 122 1.45 4.75 30.29
C TYR A 122 1.96 3.30 30.49
N GLN A 123 1.14 2.32 30.14
CA GLN A 123 1.43 0.91 30.43
C GLN A 123 2.60 0.32 29.61
N TRP A 124 2.95 0.94 28.48
CA TRP A 124 4.03 0.42 27.64
C TRP A 124 5.39 0.80 28.20
N GLY A 125 6.30 -0.16 28.33
CA GLY A 125 7.67 0.08 28.81
C GLY A 125 7.82 0.13 30.32
N LEU A 126 6.75 -0.09 31.11
CA LEU A 126 6.88 -0.27 32.56
C LEU A 126 7.66 -1.52 32.95
N ASP A 127 7.67 -2.54 32.07
CA ASP A 127 8.47 -3.75 32.23
C ASP A 127 9.90 -3.60 31.69
N ALA A 128 10.24 -2.45 31.09
CA ALA A 128 11.57 -2.18 30.57
C ALA A 128 12.55 -1.92 31.72
N GLY A 129 13.39 -2.93 32.01
CA GLY A 129 14.47 -2.81 32.99
C GLY A 129 15.77 -2.27 32.40
N ASN A 130 16.80 -2.15 33.24
CA ASN A 130 18.12 -1.61 32.89
C ASN A 130 18.84 -2.32 31.72
N HIS A 131 18.43 -3.54 31.37
CA HIS A 131 18.97 -4.26 30.21
C HIS A 131 18.36 -3.81 28.87
N GLN A 132 17.35 -2.95 28.91
CA GLN A 132 16.69 -2.35 27.77
C GLN A 132 16.92 -0.82 27.74
N ASP A 133 18.04 -0.35 28.31
CA ASP A 133 18.44 1.06 28.36
C ASP A 133 17.38 2.00 28.95
N ASP A 134 16.58 1.51 29.92
CA ASP A 134 15.49 2.25 30.56
C ASP A 134 14.55 2.90 29.51
N TRP A 135 14.21 2.13 28.47
CA TRP A 135 13.43 2.61 27.33
C TRP A 135 12.06 3.15 27.75
N ASP A 136 11.86 4.45 27.52
CA ASP A 136 10.59 5.14 27.70
C ASP A 136 9.92 5.35 26.33
N PRO A 137 8.85 4.59 26.00
CA PRO A 137 8.15 4.74 24.73
C PRO A 137 7.32 6.03 24.63
N TYR A 138 7.15 6.76 25.73
CA TYR A 138 6.45 8.04 25.77
C TYR A 138 7.40 9.23 25.67
N ALA A 139 8.71 9.00 25.74
CA ALA A 139 9.72 10.03 25.59
C ALA A 139 9.62 10.71 24.21
N GLY A 140 9.39 12.02 24.20
CA GLY A 140 9.33 12.82 22.97
C GLY A 140 7.98 12.79 22.25
N LEU A 141 6.94 12.17 22.82
CA LEU A 141 5.58 12.30 22.31
C LEU A 141 5.10 13.75 22.36
N LEU A 142 4.29 14.12 21.38
CA LEU A 142 3.71 15.45 21.28
C LEU A 142 2.56 15.59 22.28
N SER A 143 2.42 16.77 22.89
CA SER A 143 1.42 17.03 23.94
C SER A 143 -0.02 16.72 23.52
N HIS A 144 -0.33 16.80 22.21
CA HIS A 144 -1.67 16.51 21.68
C HIS A 144 -2.07 15.02 21.75
N TRP A 145 -1.15 14.12 22.14
CA TRP A 145 -1.45 12.71 22.38
C TRP A 145 -2.06 12.48 23.77
N ASN A 146 -2.02 13.49 24.63
CA ASN A 146 -2.76 13.51 25.88
C ASN A 146 -4.03 14.36 25.69
N HIS A 147 -5.18 13.71 25.81
CA HIS A 147 -6.48 14.34 25.62
C HIS A 147 -7.00 15.05 26.87
N GLU A 148 -6.30 14.91 28.02
CA GLU A 148 -6.66 15.50 29.32
C GLU A 148 -8.10 15.18 29.78
N ASP A 149 -8.69 14.13 29.22
CA ASP A 149 -10.06 13.68 29.49
C ASP A 149 -10.12 12.56 30.53
N ARG A 150 -8.98 12.26 31.15
CA ARG A 150 -8.79 11.21 32.15
C ARG A 150 -8.34 11.77 33.49
N ASN A 151 -9.01 11.38 34.56
CA ASN A 151 -8.73 11.81 35.92
C ASN A 151 -8.44 10.62 36.84
N GLU A 152 -7.77 10.88 37.97
CA GLU A 152 -7.47 9.89 39.02
C GLU A 152 -8.70 9.17 39.60
N GLY A 153 -9.91 9.70 39.33
CA GLY A 153 -11.19 9.11 39.75
C GLY A 153 -11.88 8.23 38.70
N ASP A 154 -11.28 8.02 37.52
CA ASP A 154 -11.88 7.14 36.51
C ASP A 154 -11.76 5.67 36.90
N PRO A 155 -12.79 4.83 36.63
CA PRO A 155 -12.81 3.43 37.06
C PRO A 155 -11.69 2.58 36.45
N ASP A 156 -11.12 3.02 35.34
CA ASP A 156 -10.02 2.35 34.63
C ASP A 156 -8.66 3.06 34.88
N TYR A 157 -8.60 4.00 35.81
CA TYR A 157 -7.35 4.62 36.27
C TYR A 157 -6.82 3.81 37.46
N ASP A 158 -5.72 3.09 37.25
CA ASP A 158 -5.08 2.32 38.31
C ASP A 158 -3.70 2.90 38.62
N GLU A 159 -3.60 3.59 39.76
CA GLU A 159 -2.36 4.13 40.30
C GLU A 159 -1.41 3.01 40.79
N ASN A 160 -1.93 1.82 41.08
CA ASN A 160 -1.14 0.71 41.63
C ASN A 160 -0.41 -0.11 40.55
N GLU A 161 -0.63 0.19 39.26
CA GLU A 161 0.14 -0.42 38.16
C GLU A 161 1.43 0.35 37.83
N LEU A 162 1.69 1.48 38.51
CA LEU A 162 2.86 2.35 38.29
C LEU A 162 3.97 2.17 39.36
N GLU A 163 3.81 1.25 40.33
CA GLU A 163 4.81 0.90 41.35
C GLU A 163 5.53 -0.43 41.10
#